data_AF-A0A662T3R1-F1
#
_entry.id   AF-A0A662T3R1-F1
#
_cell.length_a   1.000
_cell.length_b   1.000
_cell.length_c   1.000
_cell.angle_alpha   90.00
_cell.angle_beta   90.00
_cell.angle_gamma   90.00
#
_symmetry.space_group_name_H-M   'P 1'
#
loop_
_entity.id
_entity.type
_entity.pdbx_description
1 polymer ?
#
loop_
_entity_poly.entity_id
_entity_poly.type
_entity_poly.pdbx_seq_one_letter_code
_entity_poly.pdbx_strand_id
1 'polypeptide(L)'
;MPKVVLLKIFEDVKIRYRARTARGSYLQEFEVVKRPNPEPITLEKLAEYVTNLNQRFPDREFYLDEKVIDGKKFIVLSQRAKPKKAIEKLEKEIAKAREKRDSIFAEIQKISSEIDDVRARKNEIANKLKWIAESPLLLKALLKPLERYLERKHKQLRELHRKLAKRYSKLSKMMIELSDKIRELEIELIRIKRSGIAGRIPLYFEIKDGKLSGDVYVPKSVWEKKRKNASY
;
A
#
# COMPACT_ATOMS: atom_id res chain seq x y z
N MET A 1 -18.12 38.05 -3.86
CA MET A 1 -17.77 36.61 -3.94
C MET A 1 -17.23 36.31 -5.33
N PRO A 2 -16.19 35.49 -5.49
CA PRO A 2 -15.71 35.10 -6.81
C PRO A 2 -16.83 34.36 -7.57
N LYS A 3 -17.06 34.76 -8.83
CA LYS A 3 -18.07 34.15 -9.71
C LYS A 3 -17.60 32.73 -10.06
N VAL A 4 -18.37 31.72 -9.69
CA VAL A 4 -18.06 30.32 -10.04
C VAL A 4 -18.24 30.15 -11.54
N VAL A 5 -17.14 29.85 -12.26
CA VAL A 5 -17.18 29.56 -13.70
C VAL A 5 -17.23 28.05 -13.86
N LEU A 6 -18.34 27.53 -14.41
CA LEU A 6 -18.47 26.12 -14.78
C LEU A 6 -17.82 25.91 -16.15
N LEU A 7 -16.74 25.13 -16.19
CA LEU A 7 -16.09 24.73 -17.45
C LEU A 7 -16.87 23.57 -18.08
N LYS A 8 -17.14 23.65 -19.38
CA LYS A 8 -17.66 22.53 -20.15
C LYS A 8 -16.49 21.73 -20.72
N ILE A 9 -16.04 20.76 -19.94
CA ILE A 9 -14.82 19.96 -20.17
C ILE A 9 -14.64 19.51 -21.64
N PHE A 10 -15.71 19.17 -22.36
CA PHE A 10 -15.61 18.63 -23.73
C PHE A 10 -15.95 19.63 -24.84
N GLU A 11 -16.51 20.80 -24.52
CA GLU A 11 -16.64 21.92 -25.48
C GLU A 11 -15.37 22.78 -25.45
N ASP A 12 -14.83 23.01 -24.25
CA ASP A 12 -13.72 23.93 -24.01
C ASP A 12 -12.34 23.26 -24.13
N VAL A 13 -12.24 21.93 -23.93
CA VAL A 13 -10.96 21.20 -23.92
C VAL A 13 -11.02 19.96 -24.83
N LYS A 14 -10.13 19.92 -25.83
CA LYS A 14 -9.93 18.73 -26.66
C LYS A 14 -9.07 17.70 -25.92
N ILE A 15 -9.73 16.72 -25.31
CA ILE A 15 -9.05 15.65 -24.57
C ILE A 15 -8.52 14.59 -25.54
N ARG A 16 -7.19 14.46 -25.57
CA ARG A 16 -6.48 13.37 -26.25
C ARG A 16 -5.73 12.53 -25.25
N TYR A 17 -5.83 11.22 -25.38
CA TYR A 17 -5.11 10.29 -24.51
C TYR A 17 -4.61 9.07 -25.28
N ARG A 18 -3.56 8.45 -24.73
CA ARG A 18 -2.97 7.24 -25.30
C ARG A 18 -3.36 6.04 -24.45
N ALA A 19 -3.92 5.01 -25.09
CA ALA A 19 -4.27 3.76 -24.43
C ALA A 19 -3.93 2.56 -25.33
N ARG A 20 -3.71 1.40 -24.72
CA ARG A 20 -3.63 0.14 -25.48
C ARG A 20 -5.00 -0.21 -26.04
N THR A 21 -5.04 -0.73 -27.27
CA THR A 21 -6.28 -1.22 -27.88
C THR A 21 -6.86 -2.39 -27.08
N ALA A 22 -8.14 -2.71 -27.29
CA ALA A 22 -8.83 -3.80 -26.59
C ALA A 22 -8.15 -5.18 -26.74
N ARG A 23 -7.26 -5.36 -27.73
CA ARG A 23 -6.45 -6.58 -27.94
C ARG A 23 -4.98 -6.43 -27.54
N GLY A 24 -4.62 -5.33 -26.86
CA GLY A 24 -3.28 -5.09 -26.31
C GLY A 24 -2.15 -4.90 -27.33
N SER A 25 -2.47 -4.87 -28.63
CA SER A 25 -1.48 -5.09 -29.70
C SER A 25 -0.58 -3.88 -29.96
N TYR A 26 -1.09 -2.65 -29.75
CA TYR A 26 -0.32 -1.42 -29.90
C TYR A 26 -0.95 -0.26 -29.11
N LEU A 27 -0.15 0.78 -28.89
CA LEU A 27 -0.53 1.99 -28.20
C LEU A 27 -1.17 2.95 -29.21
N GLN A 28 -2.45 3.25 -29.04
CA GLN A 28 -3.24 4.09 -29.96
C GLN A 28 -3.62 5.40 -29.28
N GLU A 29 -3.67 6.48 -30.08
CA GLU A 29 -4.16 7.77 -29.63
C GLU A 29 -5.66 7.90 -29.90
N PHE A 30 -6.38 8.33 -28.87
CA PHE A 30 -7.82 8.52 -28.88
C PHE A 30 -8.14 9.99 -28.62
N GLU A 31 -9.10 10.52 -29.37
CA GLU A 31 -9.73 11.82 -29.15
C GLU A 31 -11.15 11.59 -28.67
N VAL A 32 -11.56 12.30 -27.64
CA VAL A 32 -12.91 12.19 -27.08
C VAL A 32 -13.86 13.03 -27.93
N VAL A 33 -14.77 12.37 -28.66
CA VAL A 33 -15.69 13.03 -29.62
C VAL A 33 -17.14 12.82 -29.19
N LYS A 34 -17.99 13.82 -29.44
CA LYS A 34 -19.43 13.75 -29.18
C LYS A 34 -20.09 12.64 -30.01
N ARG A 35 -20.91 11.81 -29.37
CA ARG A 35 -21.69 10.74 -30.02
C ARG A 35 -22.89 11.39 -30.73
N PRO A 36 -23.15 11.07 -32.01
CA PRO A 36 -24.20 11.75 -32.79
C PRO A 36 -25.63 11.41 -32.34
N ASN A 37 -25.89 10.16 -31.94
CA ASN A 37 -27.15 9.72 -31.35
C ASN A 37 -26.88 8.99 -30.03
N PRO A 38 -26.71 9.74 -28.93
CA PRO A 38 -26.48 9.14 -27.63
C PRO A 38 -27.79 8.56 -27.07
N GLU A 39 -27.69 7.41 -26.40
CA GLU A 39 -28.77 7.02 -25.50
C GLU A 39 -28.91 8.07 -24.39
N PRO A 40 -30.14 8.47 -24.04
CA PRO A 40 -30.35 9.43 -22.96
C PRO A 40 -29.83 8.86 -21.64
N ILE A 41 -29.05 9.66 -20.92
CA ILE A 41 -28.61 9.34 -19.57
C ILE A 41 -29.81 9.54 -18.65
N THR A 42 -30.27 8.46 -18.00
CA THR A 42 -31.34 8.52 -16.99
C THR A 42 -30.74 8.52 -15.58
N LEU A 43 -31.54 8.97 -14.60
CA LEU A 43 -31.15 8.90 -13.19
C LEU A 43 -30.88 7.46 -12.74
N GLU A 44 -31.66 6.51 -13.25
CA GLU A 44 -31.50 5.08 -12.98
C GLU A 44 -30.13 4.57 -13.46
N LYS A 45 -29.73 4.91 -14.69
CA LYS A 45 -28.40 4.55 -15.22
C LYS A 45 -27.28 5.20 -14.43
N LEU A 46 -27.45 6.44 -13.94
CA LEU A 46 -26.47 7.07 -13.06
C LEU A 46 -26.40 6.36 -11.70
N ALA A 47 -27.53 5.96 -11.12
CA ALA A 47 -27.57 5.22 -9.87
C ALA A 47 -26.87 3.86 -10.02
N GLU A 48 -27.15 3.13 -11.10
CA GLU A 48 -26.47 1.88 -11.44
C GLU A 48 -24.96 2.09 -11.66
N TYR A 49 -24.57 3.19 -12.30
CA TYR A 49 -23.17 3.53 -12.46
C TYR A 49 -22.47 3.75 -11.10
N VAL A 50 -23.14 4.45 -10.17
CA VAL A 50 -22.63 4.65 -8.81
C VAL A 50 -22.55 3.34 -8.01
N THR A 51 -23.51 2.42 -8.15
CA THR A 51 -23.42 1.11 -7.49
C THR A 51 -22.24 0.31 -8.03
N ASN A 52 -22.05 0.28 -9.34
CA ASN A 52 -20.89 -0.37 -9.98
C ASN A 52 -19.56 0.25 -9.54
N LEU A 53 -19.49 1.58 -9.41
CA LEU A 53 -18.30 2.27 -8.89
C LEU A 53 -18.01 1.89 -7.44
N ASN A 54 -19.04 1.81 -6.59
CA ASN A 54 -18.88 1.40 -5.20
C ASN A 54 -18.53 -0.09 -5.04
N GLN A 55 -18.89 -0.95 -5.99
CA GLN A 55 -18.40 -2.34 -6.02
C GLN A 55 -16.92 -2.42 -6.40
N ARG A 56 -16.50 -1.66 -7.43
CA ARG A 56 -15.09 -1.64 -7.88
C ARG A 56 -14.16 -0.94 -6.90
N PHE A 57 -14.65 0.11 -6.25
CA PHE A 57 -13.89 0.97 -5.35
C PHE A 57 -14.68 1.25 -4.07
N PRO A 58 -14.89 0.23 -3.22
CA PRO A 58 -15.72 0.35 -2.02
C PRO A 58 -15.18 1.38 -1.01
N ASP A 59 -13.89 1.63 -1.06
CA ASP A 59 -13.16 2.54 -0.19
C ASP A 59 -13.41 4.03 -0.55
N ARG A 60 -14.09 4.34 -1.66
CA ARG A 60 -14.29 5.73 -2.12
C ARG A 60 -15.68 6.31 -1.85
N GLU A 61 -16.67 5.46 -1.55
CA GLU A 61 -18.05 5.84 -1.18
C GLU A 61 -18.65 6.93 -2.10
N PHE A 62 -18.87 6.57 -3.36
CA PHE A 62 -19.51 7.41 -4.37
C PHE A 62 -21.00 7.63 -4.05
N TYR A 63 -21.50 8.82 -4.37
CA TYR A 63 -22.90 9.19 -4.18
C TYR A 63 -23.36 10.18 -5.27
N LEU A 64 -24.68 10.25 -5.45
CA LEU A 64 -25.37 11.27 -6.23
C LEU A 64 -25.98 12.31 -5.29
N ASP A 65 -25.95 13.56 -5.69
CA ASP A 65 -26.50 14.71 -4.96
C ASP A 65 -27.26 15.62 -5.94
N GLU A 66 -28.25 16.36 -5.48
CA GLU A 66 -28.94 17.37 -6.30
C GLU A 66 -28.50 18.76 -5.83
N LYS A 67 -28.00 19.59 -6.76
CA LYS A 67 -27.60 20.97 -6.45
C LYS A 67 -28.26 21.95 -7.40
N VAL A 68 -28.69 23.07 -6.82
CA VAL A 68 -29.20 24.20 -7.58
C VAL A 68 -28.10 25.26 -7.66
N ILE A 69 -27.67 25.58 -8.87
CA ILE A 69 -26.66 26.61 -9.15
C ILE A 69 -27.25 27.56 -10.18
N ASP A 70 -27.32 28.86 -9.87
CA ASP A 70 -27.88 29.89 -10.75
C ASP A 70 -29.28 29.56 -11.31
N GLY A 71 -30.16 29.00 -10.47
CA GLY A 71 -31.53 28.63 -10.83
C GLY A 71 -31.67 27.34 -11.65
N LYS A 72 -30.56 26.68 -12.00
CA LYS A 72 -30.54 25.41 -12.73
C LYS A 72 -30.29 24.23 -11.79
N LYS A 73 -30.99 23.13 -12.03
CA LYS A 73 -30.84 21.87 -11.28
C LYS A 73 -29.76 20.99 -11.90
N PHE A 74 -28.85 20.51 -11.06
CA PHE A 74 -27.77 19.60 -11.44
C PHE A 74 -27.80 18.36 -10.57
N ILE A 75 -27.60 17.19 -11.18
CA ILE A 75 -27.19 15.98 -10.46
C ILE A 75 -25.67 15.96 -10.40
N VAL A 76 -25.13 15.80 -9.22
CA VAL A 76 -23.70 15.79 -8.95
C VAL A 76 -23.28 14.40 -8.54
N LEU A 77 -22.43 13.77 -9.34
CA LEU A 77 -21.72 12.55 -8.96
C LEU A 77 -20.45 12.96 -8.21
N SER A 78 -20.37 12.58 -6.94
CA SER A 78 -19.21 12.90 -6.09
C SER A 78 -18.80 11.69 -5.25
N GLN A 79 -17.71 11.87 -4.50
CA GLN A 79 -17.17 10.91 -3.55
C GLN A 79 -17.22 11.54 -2.15
N ARG A 80 -17.41 10.73 -1.11
CA ARG A 80 -17.32 11.23 0.26
C ARG A 80 -15.90 11.72 0.53
N ALA A 81 -15.81 12.90 1.14
CA ALA A 81 -14.52 13.44 1.52
C ALA A 81 -13.79 12.48 2.47
N LYS A 82 -14.49 11.96 3.47
CA LYS A 82 -13.92 11.03 4.47
C LYS A 82 -14.64 9.69 4.36
N PRO A 83 -14.18 8.78 3.49
CA PRO A 83 -14.79 7.45 3.37
C PRO A 83 -14.59 6.66 4.66
N LYS A 84 -15.68 6.17 5.25
CA LYS A 84 -15.61 5.39 6.50
C LYS A 84 -14.93 4.05 6.27
N LYS A 85 -15.24 3.37 5.16
CA LYS A 85 -14.69 2.05 4.84
C LYS A 85 -13.17 2.05 4.65
N ALA A 86 -12.61 3.06 3.96
CA ALA A 86 -11.17 3.15 3.79
C ALA A 86 -10.45 3.42 5.11
N ILE A 87 -11.02 4.30 5.94
CA ILE A 87 -10.48 4.61 7.27
C ILE A 87 -10.49 3.35 8.14
N GLU A 88 -11.60 2.62 8.19
CA GLU A 88 -11.72 1.39 8.97
C GLU A 88 -10.74 0.31 8.49
N LYS A 89 -10.57 0.19 7.17
CA LYS A 89 -9.61 -0.74 6.56
C LYS A 89 -8.17 -0.40 6.96
N LEU A 90 -7.78 0.88 6.87
CA LEU A 90 -6.45 1.34 7.29
C LEU A 90 -6.24 1.13 8.80
N GLU A 91 -7.24 1.41 9.64
CA GLU A 91 -7.17 1.16 11.08
C GLU A 91 -6.97 -0.33 11.39
N LYS A 92 -7.68 -1.21 10.69
CA LYS A 92 -7.48 -2.68 10.80
C LYS A 92 -6.10 -3.12 10.32
N GLU A 93 -5.59 -2.56 9.24
CA GLU A 93 -4.25 -2.88 8.74
C GLU A 93 -3.15 -2.42 9.72
N ILE A 94 -3.29 -1.22 10.29
CA ILE A 94 -2.40 -0.71 11.34
C ILE A 94 -2.45 -1.62 12.57
N ALA A 95 -3.64 -2.02 13.03
CA ALA A 95 -3.79 -2.91 14.18
C ALA A 95 -3.08 -4.26 13.96
N LYS A 96 -3.31 -4.91 12.82
CA LYS A 96 -2.63 -6.17 12.45
C LYS A 96 -1.12 -6.00 12.35
N ALA A 97 -0.65 -4.87 11.83
CA ALA A 97 0.79 -4.60 11.74
C ALA A 97 1.42 -4.41 13.13
N ARG A 98 0.72 -3.73 14.05
CA ARG A 98 1.14 -3.57 15.45
C ARG A 98 1.21 -4.91 16.17
N GLU A 99 0.18 -5.75 16.07
CA GLU A 99 0.19 -7.10 16.65
C GLU A 99 1.40 -7.93 16.20
N LYS A 100 1.69 -7.92 14.89
CA LYS A 100 2.87 -8.61 14.32
C LYS A 100 4.19 -8.03 14.83
N ARG A 101 4.29 -6.70 14.94
CA ARG A 101 5.48 -6.04 15.48
C ARG A 101 5.69 -6.45 16.93
N ASP A 102 4.62 -6.48 17.73
CA ASP A 102 4.69 -6.81 19.15
C ASP A 102 5.05 -8.28 19.38
N SER A 103 4.55 -9.20 18.54
CA SER A 103 4.99 -10.61 18.58
C SER A 103 6.47 -10.77 18.23
N ILE A 104 6.95 -10.04 17.21
CA ILE A 104 8.38 -10.04 16.85
C ILE A 104 9.23 -9.45 17.98
N PHE A 105 8.76 -8.38 18.62
CA PHE A 105 9.46 -7.78 19.75
C PHE A 105 9.60 -8.76 20.93
N ALA A 106 8.54 -9.51 21.24
CA ALA A 106 8.59 -10.56 22.26
C ALA A 106 9.60 -11.67 21.90
N GLU A 107 9.68 -12.07 20.63
CA GLU A 107 10.72 -13.00 20.16
C GLU A 107 12.13 -12.44 20.30
N ILE A 108 12.32 -11.16 19.96
CA ILE A 108 13.61 -10.46 20.11
C ILE A 108 14.05 -10.46 21.57
N GLN A 109 13.15 -10.20 22.52
CA GLN A 109 13.44 -10.23 23.96
C GLN A 109 13.89 -11.62 24.41
N LYS A 110 13.18 -12.69 23.99
CA LYS A 110 13.57 -14.08 24.29
C LYS A 110 14.95 -14.42 23.73
N ILE A 111 15.23 -14.05 22.49
CA ILE A 111 16.54 -14.31 21.87
C ILE A 111 17.62 -13.50 22.57
N SER A 112 17.33 -12.28 23.03
CA SER A 112 18.28 -11.47 23.80
C SER A 112 18.66 -12.18 25.11
N SER A 113 17.69 -12.70 25.86
CA SER A 113 18.00 -13.44 27.09
C SER A 113 18.77 -14.72 26.80
N GLU A 114 18.41 -15.48 25.75
CA GLU A 114 19.18 -16.66 25.32
C GLU A 114 20.62 -16.31 24.93
N ILE A 115 20.85 -15.16 24.28
CA ILE A 115 22.18 -14.69 23.92
C ILE A 115 23.00 -14.40 25.18
N ASP A 116 22.41 -13.77 26.18
CA ASP A 116 23.08 -13.43 27.44
C ASP A 116 23.41 -14.69 28.26
N ASP A 117 22.50 -15.67 28.31
CA ASP A 117 22.76 -16.98 28.92
C ASP A 117 23.93 -17.72 28.24
N VAL A 118 23.94 -17.73 26.90
CA VAL A 118 25.04 -18.33 26.13
C VAL A 118 26.35 -17.57 26.38
N ARG A 119 26.30 -16.23 26.52
CA ARG A 119 27.48 -15.43 26.86
C ARG A 119 28.00 -15.77 28.25
N ALA A 120 27.13 -15.89 29.25
CA ALA A 120 27.50 -16.28 30.62
C ALA A 120 28.16 -17.67 30.65
N ARG A 121 27.55 -18.68 30.01
CA ARG A 121 28.12 -20.04 29.92
C ARG A 121 29.47 -20.07 29.20
N LYS A 122 29.64 -19.26 28.16
CA LYS A 122 30.93 -19.14 27.46
C LYS A 122 32.02 -18.58 28.37
N ASN A 123 31.69 -17.55 29.17
CA ASN A 123 32.63 -16.93 30.10
C ASN A 123 33.02 -17.90 31.22
N GLU A 124 32.07 -18.68 31.74
CA GLU A 124 32.35 -19.72 32.74
C GLU A 124 33.32 -20.78 32.20
N ILE A 125 33.09 -21.27 30.97
CA ILE A 125 33.99 -22.23 30.33
C ILE A 125 35.36 -21.60 30.05
N ALA A 126 35.41 -20.35 29.60
CA ALA A 126 36.67 -19.65 29.38
C ALA A 126 37.49 -19.52 30.68
N ASN A 127 36.84 -19.22 31.80
CA ASN A 127 37.49 -19.17 33.11
C ASN A 127 38.00 -20.55 33.56
N LYS A 128 37.21 -21.61 33.37
CA LYS A 128 37.63 -23.00 33.63
C LYS A 128 38.84 -23.41 32.78
N LEU A 129 38.83 -23.07 31.49
CA LEU A 129 39.95 -23.33 30.58
C LEU A 129 41.21 -22.55 31.00
N LYS A 130 41.05 -21.28 31.39
CA LYS A 130 42.15 -20.45 31.90
C LYS A 130 42.79 -21.08 33.15
N TRP A 131 41.98 -21.53 34.10
CA TRP A 131 42.45 -22.21 35.30
C TRP A 131 43.21 -23.51 34.99
N ILE A 132 42.74 -24.32 34.05
CA ILE A 132 43.46 -25.53 33.59
C ILE A 132 44.79 -25.15 32.94
N ALA A 133 44.83 -24.07 32.16
CA ALA A 133 46.03 -23.61 31.50
C ALA A 133 47.11 -23.12 32.49
N GLU A 134 46.69 -22.52 33.60
CA GLU A 134 47.53 -22.01 34.70
C GLU A 134 47.95 -23.10 35.71
N SER A 135 47.39 -24.31 35.61
CA SER A 135 47.66 -25.41 36.54
C SER A 135 49.05 -26.06 36.34
N PRO A 136 49.68 -26.60 37.40
CA PRO A 136 50.95 -27.34 37.31
C PRO A 136 50.91 -28.49 36.29
N LEU A 137 52.06 -28.80 35.67
CA LEU A 137 52.17 -29.76 34.55
C LEU A 137 51.53 -31.14 34.82
N LEU A 138 51.70 -31.69 36.03
CA LEU A 138 51.12 -32.98 36.41
C LEU A 138 49.57 -32.93 36.43
N LEU A 139 49.00 -31.88 37.02
CA LEU A 139 47.56 -31.66 37.07
C LEU A 139 47.00 -31.36 35.67
N LYS A 140 47.73 -30.60 34.86
CA LYS A 140 47.35 -30.31 33.47
C LYS A 140 47.28 -31.58 32.62
N ALA A 141 48.23 -32.51 32.78
CA ALA A 141 48.20 -33.79 32.08
C ALA A 141 46.96 -34.62 32.45
N LEU A 142 46.59 -34.63 33.73
CA LEU A 142 45.40 -35.34 34.23
C LEU A 142 44.08 -34.69 33.76
N LEU A 143 44.06 -33.36 33.61
CA LEU A 143 42.89 -32.58 33.20
C LEU A 143 42.72 -32.46 31.67
N LYS A 144 43.67 -32.95 30.87
CA LYS A 144 43.64 -32.88 29.40
C LYS A 144 42.35 -33.41 28.75
N PRO A 145 41.72 -34.50 29.24
CA PRO A 145 40.41 -34.93 28.73
C PRO A 145 39.30 -33.90 28.99
N LEU A 146 39.32 -33.26 30.17
CA LEU A 146 38.38 -32.21 30.56
C LEU A 146 38.58 -30.95 29.73
N GLU A 147 39.83 -30.53 29.50
CA GLU A 147 40.20 -29.42 28.61
C GLU A 147 39.58 -29.60 27.22
N ARG A 148 39.81 -30.76 26.58
CA ARG A 148 39.23 -31.10 25.27
C ARG A 148 37.70 -31.07 25.27
N TYR A 149 37.06 -31.55 26.35
CA TYR A 149 35.62 -31.50 26.50
C TYR A 149 35.11 -30.05 26.56
N LEU A 150 35.74 -29.22 27.39
CA LEU A 150 35.41 -27.81 27.56
C LEU A 150 35.63 -27.02 26.26
N GLU A 151 36.69 -27.29 25.51
CA GLU A 151 36.93 -26.68 24.19
C GLU A 151 35.83 -27.01 23.18
N ARG A 152 35.41 -28.28 23.11
CA ARG A 152 34.29 -28.71 22.25
C ARG A 152 33.00 -27.99 22.63
N LYS A 153 32.69 -27.94 23.93
CA LYS A 153 31.52 -27.20 24.45
C LYS A 153 31.61 -25.70 24.14
N HIS A 154 32.79 -25.09 24.29
CA HIS A 154 33.01 -23.69 23.95
C HIS A 154 32.83 -23.42 22.45
N LYS A 155 33.26 -24.34 21.57
CA LYS A 155 33.00 -24.28 20.12
C LYS A 155 31.51 -24.37 19.82
N GLN A 156 30.79 -25.33 20.41
CA GLN A 156 29.34 -25.47 20.25
C GLN A 156 28.59 -24.20 20.68
N LEU A 157 28.92 -23.63 21.84
CA LEU A 157 28.32 -22.37 22.31
C LEU A 157 28.66 -21.18 21.40
N ARG A 158 29.87 -21.13 20.82
CA ARG A 158 30.22 -20.11 19.82
C ARG A 158 29.35 -20.22 18.57
N GLU A 159 29.10 -21.42 18.08
CA GLU A 159 28.21 -21.65 16.93
C GLU A 159 26.76 -21.28 17.25
N LEU A 160 26.26 -21.67 18.42
CA LEU A 160 24.93 -21.28 18.90
C LEU A 160 24.78 -19.76 19.00
N HIS A 161 25.75 -19.08 19.63
CA HIS A 161 25.76 -17.63 19.74
C HIS A 161 25.71 -16.94 18.36
N ARG A 162 26.47 -17.44 17.38
CA ARG A 162 26.41 -16.94 16.00
C ARG A 162 25.04 -17.13 15.36
N LYS A 163 24.40 -18.30 15.57
CA LYS A 163 23.05 -18.57 15.05
C LYS A 163 22.01 -17.64 15.69
N LEU A 164 22.06 -17.44 17.01
CA LEU A 164 21.17 -16.54 17.73
C LEU A 164 21.35 -15.08 17.30
N ALA A 165 22.60 -14.61 17.17
CA ALA A 165 22.89 -13.26 16.69
C ALA A 165 22.36 -13.01 15.26
N LYS A 166 22.47 -14.00 14.37
CA LYS A 166 21.86 -13.93 13.02
C LYS A 166 20.33 -13.87 13.07
N ARG A 167 19.70 -14.64 13.95
CA ARG A 167 18.24 -14.62 14.12
C ARG A 167 17.78 -13.27 14.69
N TYR A 168 18.47 -12.77 15.72
CA TYR A 168 18.22 -11.46 16.31
C TYR A 168 18.30 -10.36 15.26
N SER A 169 19.36 -10.31 14.45
CA SER A 169 19.52 -9.27 13.44
C SER A 169 18.45 -9.34 12.35
N LYS A 170 18.03 -10.54 11.92
CA LYS A 170 16.93 -10.72 10.98
C LYS A 170 15.61 -10.18 11.55
N LEU A 171 15.25 -10.56 12.78
CA LEU A 171 14.01 -10.11 13.42
C LEU A 171 14.02 -8.60 13.68
N SER A 172 15.17 -8.05 14.09
CA SER A 172 15.34 -6.62 14.29
C SER A 172 15.10 -5.83 13.00
N LYS A 173 15.62 -6.30 11.85
CA LYS A 173 15.31 -5.69 10.53
C LYS A 173 13.81 -5.72 10.22
N MET A 174 13.17 -6.88 10.39
CA MET A 174 11.73 -7.01 10.16
C MET A 174 10.91 -6.08 11.08
N MET A 175 11.35 -5.89 12.32
CA MET A 175 10.69 -4.98 13.27
C MET A 175 10.78 -3.52 12.81
N ILE A 176 11.94 -3.11 12.26
CA ILE A 176 12.13 -1.77 11.69
C ILE A 176 11.21 -1.58 10.47
N GLU A 177 11.23 -2.52 9.53
CA GLU A 177 10.37 -2.48 8.33
C GLU A 177 8.88 -2.38 8.68
N LEU A 178 8.42 -3.12 9.70
CA LEU A 178 7.05 -3.02 10.19
C LEU A 178 6.75 -1.66 10.84
N SER A 179 7.72 -1.09 11.56
CA SER A 179 7.55 0.22 12.22
C SER A 179 7.43 1.33 11.17
N ASP A 180 8.25 1.29 10.13
CA ASP A 180 8.17 2.23 9.01
C ASP A 180 6.82 2.09 8.28
N LYS A 181 6.38 0.85 8.01
CA LYS A 181 5.08 0.60 7.40
C LYS A 181 3.91 1.12 8.24
N ILE A 182 3.95 0.91 9.56
CA ILE A 182 2.92 1.45 10.47
C ILE A 182 2.89 2.97 10.38
N ARG A 183 4.06 3.61 10.38
CA ARG A 183 4.17 5.07 10.26
C ARG A 183 3.61 5.59 8.95
N GLU A 184 3.90 4.93 7.83
CA GLU A 184 3.34 5.28 6.52
C GLU A 184 1.81 5.19 6.51
N LEU A 185 1.25 4.08 7.02
CA LEU A 185 -0.19 3.89 7.13
C LEU A 185 -0.85 4.94 8.04
N GLU A 186 -0.19 5.30 9.15
CA GLU A 186 -0.68 6.35 10.05
C GLU A 186 -0.68 7.73 9.39
N ILE A 187 0.36 8.06 8.62
CA ILE A 187 0.40 9.30 7.83
C ILE A 187 -0.73 9.31 6.80
N GLU A 188 -0.97 8.20 6.10
CA GLU A 188 -2.06 8.08 5.15
C GLU A 188 -3.43 8.22 5.83
N LEU A 189 -3.62 7.58 6.99
CA LEU A 189 -4.83 7.71 7.79
C LEU A 189 -5.07 9.16 8.21
N ILE A 190 -4.04 9.86 8.70
CA ILE A 190 -4.12 11.28 9.08
C ILE A 190 -4.47 12.13 7.85
N ARG A 191 -3.84 11.86 6.70
CA ARG A 191 -4.11 12.55 5.44
C ARG A 191 -5.57 12.38 5.04
N ILE A 192 -6.09 11.16 4.99
CA ILE A 192 -7.49 10.89 4.64
C ILE A 192 -8.44 11.53 5.66
N LYS A 193 -8.13 11.48 6.96
CA LYS A 193 -8.96 12.13 8.00
C LYS A 193 -8.98 13.67 7.88
N ARG A 194 -7.90 14.30 7.43
CA ARG A 194 -7.77 15.76 7.28
C ARG A 194 -8.28 16.27 5.93
N SER A 195 -7.72 15.79 4.83
CA SER A 195 -7.98 16.30 3.48
C SER A 195 -9.03 15.50 2.71
N GLY A 196 -9.38 14.31 3.19
CA GLY A 196 -10.12 13.34 2.40
C GLY A 196 -9.30 12.71 1.27
N ILE A 197 -9.96 11.96 0.39
CA ILE A 197 -9.30 11.29 -0.75
C ILE A 197 -8.85 12.33 -1.79
N ALA A 198 -7.59 12.25 -2.22
CA ALA A 198 -7.05 13.11 -3.27
C ALA A 198 -7.73 12.84 -4.64
N GLY A 199 -7.93 13.89 -5.45
CA GLY A 199 -8.51 13.78 -6.80
C GLY A 199 -10.04 13.84 -6.85
N ARG A 200 -10.69 14.44 -5.84
CA ARG A 200 -12.14 14.66 -5.85
C ARG A 200 -12.51 15.73 -6.88
N ILE A 201 -12.92 15.30 -8.07
CA ILE A 201 -13.52 16.18 -9.08
C ILE A 201 -15.00 15.77 -9.19
N PRO A 202 -15.95 16.56 -8.64
CA PRO A 202 -17.37 16.28 -8.82
C PRO A 202 -17.76 16.44 -10.29
N LEU A 203 -18.55 15.49 -10.80
CA LEU A 203 -19.12 15.55 -12.14
C LEU A 203 -20.54 16.10 -12.04
N TYR A 204 -20.86 17.11 -12.85
CA TYR A 204 -22.17 17.76 -12.87
C TYR A 204 -22.94 17.38 -14.13
N PHE A 205 -24.22 17.03 -13.97
CA PHE A 205 -25.15 16.74 -15.05
C PHE A 205 -26.34 17.70 -14.92
N GLU A 206 -26.50 18.63 -15.88
CA GLU A 206 -27.63 19.57 -15.91
C GLU A 206 -28.94 18.80 -16.21
N ILE A 207 -30.04 19.17 -15.55
CA ILE A 207 -31.36 18.62 -15.85
C ILE A 207 -32.11 19.62 -16.75
N LYS A 208 -32.59 19.16 -17.91
CA LYS A 208 -33.49 19.91 -18.81
C LYS A 208 -34.73 19.06 -19.11
N ASP A 209 -35.92 19.64 -18.92
CA ASP A 209 -37.21 19.01 -19.23
C ASP A 209 -37.39 17.60 -18.61
N GLY A 210 -36.94 17.43 -17.36
CA GLY A 210 -37.03 16.16 -16.63
C GLY A 210 -36.04 15.08 -17.09
N LYS A 211 -35.13 15.39 -18.03
CA LYS A 211 -34.05 14.50 -18.49
C LYS A 211 -32.68 15.11 -18.16
N LEU A 212 -31.67 14.27 -17.96
CA LEU A 212 -30.30 14.76 -17.82
C LEU A 212 -29.84 15.24 -19.19
N SER A 213 -29.57 16.54 -19.34
CA SER A 213 -28.93 17.08 -20.52
C SER A 213 -27.44 16.75 -20.43
N GLY A 214 -27.04 15.73 -21.18
CA GLY A 214 -25.66 15.29 -21.25
C GLY A 214 -25.32 14.88 -22.66
N ASP A 215 -24.35 15.56 -23.24
CA ASP A 215 -23.68 15.07 -24.44
C ASP A 215 -22.88 13.82 -24.03
N VAL A 216 -23.11 12.70 -24.70
CA VAL A 216 -22.29 11.49 -24.49
C VAL A 216 -21.10 11.58 -25.40
N TYR A 217 -19.90 11.46 -24.82
CA TYR A 217 -18.67 11.44 -25.56
C TYR A 217 -18.07 10.03 -25.58
N VAL A 218 -17.51 9.66 -26.73
CA VAL A 218 -16.89 8.35 -26.95
C VAL A 218 -15.48 8.57 -27.47
N PRO A 219 -14.48 7.82 -27.00
CA PRO A 219 -13.15 7.88 -27.58
C PRO A 219 -13.19 7.37 -29.02
N LYS A 220 -12.78 8.23 -29.96
CA LYS A 220 -12.59 7.91 -31.37
C LYS A 220 -11.09 7.87 -31.65
N SER A 221 -10.63 6.86 -32.38
CA SER A 221 -9.23 6.78 -32.77
C SER A 221 -8.88 7.90 -33.75
N VAL A 222 -7.72 8.53 -33.56
CA VAL A 222 -7.31 9.72 -34.34
C VAL A 222 -6.62 9.34 -35.66
N TRP A 223 -6.79 8.11 -36.18
CA TRP A 223 -6.01 7.65 -37.33
C TRP A 223 -6.62 8.05 -38.69
N GLU A 224 -6.30 9.27 -39.14
CA GLU A 224 -6.27 9.66 -40.55
C GLU A 224 -4.87 9.41 -41.15
N LYS A 225 -4.62 8.17 -41.56
CA LYS A 225 -3.72 7.72 -42.65
C LYS A 225 -3.32 6.29 -42.36
N LYS A 226 -3.84 5.35 -43.16
CA LYS A 226 -3.23 4.03 -43.32
C LYS A 226 -1.74 4.26 -43.56
N ARG A 227 -0.87 3.80 -42.64
CA ARG A 227 0.50 3.48 -43.05
C ARG A 227 0.36 2.33 -44.05
N LYS A 228 0.31 2.65 -45.34
CA LYS A 228 0.80 1.72 -46.35
C LYS A 228 2.25 1.42 -45.94
N ASN A 229 2.56 0.14 -45.79
CA ASN A 229 3.90 -0.42 -45.60
C ASN A 229 4.32 -0.61 -44.13
N ALA A 230 4.17 -1.86 -43.69
CA ALA A 230 5.30 -2.62 -43.14
C ALA A 230 5.03 -4.09 -43.47
N SER A 231 5.34 -4.46 -44.71
CA SER A 231 5.80 -5.81 -45.04
C SER A 231 7.07 -6.06 -44.23
N TYR A 232 7.04 -7.03 -43.31
CA TYR A 232 8.11 -7.96 -42.99
C TYR A 232 7.48 -9.20 -42.34
#